data_AF-A0A534TD66-F1
#
_entry.id   AF-A0A534TD66-F1
#
_cell.length_a   1.000
_cell.length_b   1.000
_cell.length_c   1.000
_cell.angle_alpha   90.00
_cell.angle_beta   90.00
_cell.angle_gamma   90.00
#
_symmetry.space_group_name_H-M   'P 1'
#
loop_
_entity.id
_entity.type
_entity.pdbx_description
1 polymer ?
#
loop_
_entity_poly.entity_id
_entity_poly.type
_entity_poly.pdbx_seq_one_letter_code
_entity_poly.pdbx_strand_id
1 'polypeptide(L)'
;MKESQKYAVWLTDEAARAFLGIDTKQPQSRWVVLGDCTGEEGGVGFWLRVDHIEQWMAMGDSRTITVSPPDCLIPWNYVITVQALSQFKDLKVSGFKKASA
;
A
#
# COMPACT_ATOMS: atom_id res chain seq x y z
N MET A 1 11.60 -5.60 -9.87
CA MET A 1 10.28 -6.20 -9.59
C MET A 1 9.88 -7.09 -10.76
N LYS A 2 9.17 -8.20 -10.53
CA LYS A 2 8.77 -9.11 -11.62
C LYS A 2 7.46 -8.62 -12.23
N GLU A 3 7.43 -8.40 -13.55
CA GLU A 3 6.18 -8.06 -14.24
C GLU A 3 5.14 -9.18 -14.13
N SER A 4 3.87 -8.80 -14.12
CA SER A 4 2.71 -9.67 -13.91
C SER A 4 2.69 -10.42 -12.56
N GLN A 5 3.58 -10.06 -11.62
CA GLN A 5 3.57 -10.56 -10.26
C GLN A 5 2.66 -9.69 -9.39
N LYS A 6 1.82 -10.34 -8.58
CA LYS A 6 1.01 -9.68 -7.56
C LYS A 6 1.85 -9.27 -6.37
N TYR A 7 1.63 -8.06 -5.88
CA TYR A 7 2.33 -7.50 -4.73
C TYR A 7 1.39 -6.86 -3.72
N ALA A 8 1.78 -6.96 -2.46
CA ALA A 8 1.30 -6.11 -1.38
C ALA A 8 2.40 -5.12 -1.02
N VAL A 9 2.09 -3.83 -1.14
CA VAL A 9 3.03 -2.74 -0.97
C VAL A 9 2.61 -1.90 0.22
N TRP A 10 3.35 -2.02 1.31
CA TRP A 10 3.06 -1.28 2.54
C TRP A 10 3.65 0.12 2.45
N LEU A 11 2.80 1.13 2.63
CA LEU A 11 3.19 2.54 2.56
C LEU A 11 3.35 3.16 3.96
N THR A 12 4.17 4.21 4.05
CA THR A 12 4.11 5.12 5.19
C THR A 12 2.76 5.83 5.23
N ASP A 13 2.30 6.23 6.43
CA ASP A 13 1.02 6.92 6.59
C ASP A 13 1.00 8.26 5.82
N GLU A 14 2.11 8.99 5.84
CA GLU A 14 2.29 10.23 5.07
C GLU A 14 2.20 9.98 3.56
N ALA A 15 2.92 8.98 3.04
CA ALA A 15 2.90 8.66 1.63
C ALA A 15 1.52 8.23 1.14
N ALA A 16 0.81 7.41 1.92
CA ALA A 16 -0.54 6.98 1.57
C ALA A 16 -1.52 8.15 1.53
N ARG A 17 -1.41 9.11 2.46
CA ARG A 17 -2.23 10.33 2.45
C ARG A 17 -1.93 11.21 1.26
N ALA A 18 -0.65 11.42 0.94
CA ALA A 18 -0.23 12.17 -0.24
C ALA A 18 -0.73 11.49 -1.53
N PHE A 19 -0.61 10.16 -1.61
CA PHE A 19 -1.05 9.36 -2.74
C PHE A 19 -2.57 9.43 -2.96
N LEU A 20 -3.36 9.46 -1.88
CA LEU A 20 -4.83 9.48 -1.93
C LEU A 20 -5.46 10.87 -1.81
N GLY A 21 -4.67 11.93 -1.63
CA GLY A 21 -5.18 13.28 -1.37
C GLY A 21 -6.00 13.40 -0.07
N ILE A 22 -5.65 12.64 0.96
CA ILE A 22 -6.40 12.58 2.23
C ILE A 22 -5.86 13.63 3.22
N ASP A 23 -6.77 14.36 3.87
CA ASP A 23 -6.46 15.29 4.97
C ASP A 23 -5.65 14.60 6.09
N THR A 24 -4.61 15.30 6.56
CA THR A 24 -3.73 14.90 7.67
C THR A 24 -4.46 14.78 9.02
N LYS A 25 -5.69 15.26 9.15
CA LYS A 25 -6.49 15.19 10.39
C LYS A 25 -7.05 13.79 10.73
N GLN A 26 -7.05 12.83 9.80
CA GLN A 26 -7.51 11.46 10.12
C GLN A 26 -6.53 10.74 11.05
N PRO A 27 -6.98 9.83 11.95
CA PRO A 27 -6.10 9.05 12.81
C PRO A 27 -5.02 8.28 12.03
N GLN A 28 -3.87 8.05 12.67
CA GLN A 28 -2.78 7.28 12.06
C GLN A 28 -3.27 5.89 11.65
N SER A 29 -2.95 5.51 10.42
CA SER A 29 -3.40 4.26 9.81
C SER A 29 -2.23 3.51 9.17
N ARG A 30 -2.48 2.27 8.80
CA ARG A 30 -1.58 1.48 7.98
C ARG A 30 -2.20 1.25 6.63
N TRP A 31 -1.36 1.21 5.61
CA TRP A 31 -1.82 1.25 4.23
C TRP A 31 -1.08 0.19 3.44
N VAL A 32 -1.85 -0.59 2.70
CA VAL A 32 -1.32 -1.56 1.76
C VAL A 32 -1.98 -1.34 0.40
N VAL A 33 -1.15 -1.17 -0.62
CA VAL A 33 -1.56 -1.14 -2.02
C VAL A 33 -1.43 -2.55 -2.57
N LEU A 34 -2.51 -3.07 -3.15
CA LEU A 34 -2.57 -4.40 -3.72
C LEU A 34 -2.74 -4.28 -5.23
N GLY A 35 -1.88 -4.95 -5.98
CA GLY A 35 -1.93 -4.85 -7.43
C GLY A 35 -0.90 -5.71 -8.15
N ASP A 36 -0.95 -5.65 -9.46
CA ASP A 36 -0.06 -6.37 -10.38
C ASP A 36 1.07 -5.44 -10.84
N CYS A 37 2.32 -5.88 -10.74
CA CYS A 37 3.46 -5.12 -11.26
C CYS A 37 3.39 -5.07 -12.79
N THR A 38 3.42 -3.87 -13.35
CA THR A 38 3.39 -3.63 -14.80
C THR A 38 4.73 -3.15 -15.36
N GLY A 39 5.68 -2.81 -14.50
CA GLY A 39 7.04 -2.44 -14.90
C GLY A 39 7.85 -1.88 -13.74
N GLU A 40 9.13 -1.63 -13.96
CA GLU A 40 10.03 -0.99 -13.01
C GLU A 40 10.60 0.29 -13.61
N GLU A 41 10.70 1.34 -12.79
CA GLU A 41 11.33 2.60 -13.17
C GLU A 41 12.65 2.73 -12.39
N GLY A 42 13.77 2.58 -13.09
CA GLY A 42 15.10 2.40 -12.50
C GLY A 42 15.46 3.50 -11.51
N GLY A 43 15.60 3.13 -10.23
CA GLY A 43 15.97 4.05 -9.14
C GLY A 43 14.85 4.95 -8.62
N VAL A 44 13.65 4.94 -9.23
CA VAL A 44 12.52 5.78 -8.82
C VAL A 44 11.46 4.97 -8.08
N GLY A 45 11.04 3.84 -8.65
CA GLY A 45 9.94 3.06 -8.13
C GLY A 45 9.57 1.91 -9.05
N PHE A 46 8.32 1.46 -8.95
CA PHE A 46 7.76 0.46 -9.85
C PHE A 46 6.30 0.76 -10.15
N TRP A 47 5.88 0.40 -11.35
CA TRP A 47 4.52 0.58 -11.82
C TRP A 47 3.65 -0.56 -11.32
N LEU A 48 2.51 -0.20 -10.75
CA LEU A 48 1.52 -1.12 -10.26
C LEU A 48 0.16 -0.79 -10.88
N ARG A 49 -0.49 -1.81 -11.45
CA ARG A 49 -1.93 -1.76 -11.70
C ARG A 49 -2.64 -2.13 -10.42
N VAL A 50 -3.16 -1.12 -9.72
CA VAL A 50 -3.84 -1.26 -8.44
C VAL A 50 -5.18 -1.96 -8.62
N ASP A 51 -5.38 -3.02 -7.85
CA ASP A 51 -6.67 -3.67 -7.67
C ASP A 51 -7.48 -2.89 -6.62
N HIS A 52 -6.89 -2.71 -5.44
CA HIS A 52 -7.42 -1.86 -4.38
C HIS A 52 -6.34 -1.47 -3.35
N ILE A 53 -6.69 -0.54 -2.48
CA ILE A 53 -5.90 -0.14 -1.31
C ILE A 53 -6.70 -0.48 -0.06
N GLU A 54 -6.05 -1.07 0.93
CA GLU A 54 -6.63 -1.24 2.25
C GLU A 54 -6.02 -0.24 3.23
N GLN A 55 -6.88 0.48 3.95
CA GLN A 55 -6.50 1.22 5.15
C GLN A 55 -6.90 0.40 6.37
N TRP A 56 -5.96 0.23 7.29
CA TRP A 56 -6.15 -0.44 8.58
C TRP A 56 -6.02 0.60 9.70
N MET A 57 -7.09 0.81 10.46
CA MET A 57 -7.12 1.74 11.58
C MET A 57 -6.83 1.01 12.91
N ALA A 58 -6.39 1.75 13.92
CA ALA A 58 -5.93 1.20 15.21
C ALA A 58 -6.99 0.40 15.99
N MET A 59 -8.28 0.54 15.66
CA MET A 59 -9.38 -0.18 16.32
C MET A 59 -9.84 -1.45 15.59
N GLY A 60 -9.10 -1.90 14.58
CA GLY A 60 -9.43 -3.11 13.81
C GLY A 60 -10.37 -2.87 12.63
N ASP A 61 -10.86 -1.64 12.47
CA ASP A 61 -11.59 -1.23 11.29
C ASP A 61 -10.66 -1.18 10.08
N SER A 62 -11.13 -1.73 8.96
CA SER A 62 -10.46 -1.62 7.67
C SER A 62 -11.42 -1.04 6.63
N ARG A 63 -10.87 -0.25 5.70
CA ARG A 63 -11.60 0.20 4.51
C ARG A 63 -10.84 -0.15 3.25
N THR A 64 -11.59 -0.60 2.25
CA THR A 64 -11.10 -0.83 0.89
C THR A 64 -11.37 0.40 0.04
N ILE A 65 -10.36 0.82 -0.72
CA ILE A 65 -10.39 2.02 -1.55
C ILE A 65 -10.01 1.61 -2.98
N THR A 66 -10.83 1.99 -3.95
CA THR A 66 -10.50 1.88 -5.37
C THR A 66 -9.86 3.17 -5.86
N VAL A 67 -8.91 3.06 -6.78
CA VAL A 67 -8.20 4.22 -7.33
C VAL A 67 -8.44 4.34 -8.83
N SER A 68 -8.51 5.58 -9.31
CA SER A 68 -8.65 5.91 -10.73
C SER A 68 -7.73 7.09 -11.05
N PRO A 69 -6.80 6.96 -12.02
CA PRO A 69 -6.53 5.75 -12.82
C PRO A 69 -5.93 4.61 -11.98
N PRO A 70 -6.12 3.34 -12.39
CA PRO A 70 -5.63 2.18 -11.64
C PRO A 70 -4.12 1.96 -11.78
N ASP A 71 -3.52 2.41 -12.88
CA ASP A 71 -2.07 2.32 -13.10
C ASP A 71 -1.37 3.49 -12.43
N CYS A 72 -0.52 3.22 -11.44
CA CYS A 72 0.25 4.23 -10.73
C CYS A 72 1.71 3.82 -10.53
N LEU A 73 2.60 4.82 -10.49
CA LEU A 73 3.97 4.64 -10.04
C LEU A 73 3.98 4.67 -8.51
N ILE A 74 4.55 3.65 -7.89
CA ILE A 74 4.82 3.62 -6.45
C ILE A 74 6.30 3.96 -6.23
N PRO A 75 6.63 5.17 -5.75
CA PRO A 75 8.00 5.57 -5.46
C PRO A 75 8.65 4.75 -4.35
N TRP A 76 9.93 4.43 -4.45
CA TRP A 76 10.64 3.65 -3.42
C TRP A 76 10.65 4.33 -2.05
N ASN A 77 10.68 5.67 -2.01
CA ASN A 77 10.65 6.43 -0.75
C ASN A 77 9.28 6.38 -0.03
N TYR A 78 8.23 5.88 -0.68
CA TYR A 78 6.91 5.71 -0.06
C TYR A 78 6.76 4.36 0.62
N VAL A 79 7.64 3.40 0.31
CA VAL A 79 7.49 1.99 0.63
C VAL A 79 8.20 1.66 1.95
N ILE A 80 7.47 1.02 2.86
CA ILE A 80 8.03 0.37 4.04
C ILE A 80 8.53 -1.03 3.69
N THR A 81 7.68 -1.82 3.02
CA THR A 81 8.01 -3.19 2.61
C THR A 81 7.12 -3.67 1.47
N VAL A 82 7.62 -4.65 0.71
CA VAL A 82 6.93 -5.26 -0.44
C VAL A 82 6.89 -6.77 -0.26
N GLN A 83 5.73 -7.37 -0.50
CA GLN A 83 5.52 -8.81 -0.39
C GLN A 83 4.96 -9.34 -1.70
N ALA A 84 5.62 -10.34 -2.30
CA ALA A 84 5.07 -11.06 -3.45
C ALA A 84 3.92 -11.97 -2.99
N LEU A 85 2.83 -11.95 -3.74
CA LEU A 85 1.62 -12.71 -3.46
C LEU A 85 1.27 -13.66 -4.60
N SER A 86 0.67 -14.81 -4.30
CA SER A 86 0.01 -15.64 -5.30
C SER A 86 -1.41 -15.17 -5.60
N GLN A 87 -2.08 -14.56 -4.61
CA GLN A 87 -3.43 -14.04 -4.66
C GLN A 87 -3.58 -12.88 -3.67
N PHE A 88 -4.55 -11.98 -3.88
CA PHE A 88 -4.88 -10.90 -2.94
C PHE A 88 -5.73 -11.43 -1.77
N LYS A 89 -5.23 -12.45 -1.06
CA LYS A 89 -5.83 -13.04 0.15
C LYS A 89 -4.73 -13.35 1.16
N ASP A 90 -5.13 -13.51 2.43
CA ASP A 90 -4.26 -13.96 3.53
C ASP A 90 -3.06 -13.05 3.81
N LEU A 91 -3.24 -11.72 3.67
CA LEU A 91 -2.24 -10.73 4.05
C LEU A 91 -1.89 -10.88 5.53
N LYS A 92 -0.63 -11.24 5.80
CA LYS A 92 -0.10 -11.22 7.17
C LYS A 92 0.14 -9.78 7.59
N VAL A 93 -0.87 -9.16 8.19
CA VAL A 93 -0.73 -7.87 8.88
C VAL A 93 0.06 -8.12 10.17
N SER A 94 1.35 -7.75 10.20
CA SER A 94 2.10 -7.72 11.46
C SER A 94 1.48 -6.63 12.32
N GLY A 95 0.73 -6.95 13.38
CA GLY A 95 -0.13 -6.03 14.14
C GLY A 95 0.50 -4.69 14.59
N PHE A 96 -0.33 -3.73 14.99
CA PHE A 96 0.14 -2.50 15.63
C PHE A 96 0.99 -2.91 16.83
N LYS A 97 2.30 -2.61 16.83
CA LYS A 97 3.04 -2.61 18.10
C LYS A 97 2.35 -1.54 18.92
N LYS A 98 1.61 -1.92 19.96
CA LYS A 98 1.20 -0.98 21.00
C LYS A 98 2.48 -0.25 21.40
N ALA A 99 2.52 1.06 21.20
CA ALA A 99 3.45 1.87 21.94
C ALA A 99 3.13 1.59 23.42
N SER A 100 4.06 0.94 24.11
CA SER A 100 4.02 0.83 25.56
C SER A 100 3.99 2.26 26.08
N ALA A 101 2.92 2.61 26.79
CA ALA A 101 2.83 3.85 27.55
C ALA A 101 3.86 3.84 28.69
#